data_AF-A0A2V7Y2Q8-F1
#
_entry.id   AF-A0A2V7Y2Q8-F1
#
_cell.length_a   1.000
_cell.length_b   1.000
_cell.length_c   1.000
_cell.angle_alpha   90.00
_cell.angle_beta   90.00
_cell.angle_gamma   90.00
#
_symmetry.space_group_name_H-M   'P 1'
#
loop_
_entity.id
_entity.type
_entity.pdbx_description
1 polymer ?
#
loop_
_entity_poly.entity_id
_entity_poly.type
_entity_poly.pdbx_seq_one_letter_code
_entity_poly.pdbx_strand_id
1 'polypeptide(L)'
;MPDTFQASRNDRIPTSTTPTAAFAGTRRVPPAANEPIKPYAPGSPEKAELKAKLKQMAGEKVEIPLVIGGRDVRTGDTAQAVMPHDHRHVLADWHRARREDVEKAISAAAEAHREWSA
;
A
#
# COMPACT_ATOMS: atom_id res chain seq x y z
N MET A 1 7.14 62.06 35.58
CA MET A 1 8.06 61.78 34.47
C MET A 1 8.63 60.38 34.68
N PRO A 2 8.43 59.44 33.73
CA PRO A 2 8.82 58.04 33.87
C PRO A 2 10.19 57.77 33.23
N ASP A 3 10.92 56.75 33.69
CA ASP A 3 12.09 56.24 32.97
C ASP A 3 12.01 54.71 32.79
N THR A 4 11.62 54.37 31.56
CA THR A 4 12.27 53.44 30.62
C THR A 4 12.63 52.01 31.06
N PHE A 5 11.81 51.09 30.53
CA PHE A 5 11.97 49.64 30.39
C PHE A 5 13.19 49.28 29.49
N GLN A 6 14.02 48.30 29.88
CA GLN A 6 14.78 47.48 28.92
C GLN A 6 14.90 46.03 29.40
N ALA A 7 14.12 45.13 28.79
CA ALA A 7 14.29 43.69 28.91
C ALA A 7 15.40 43.24 27.93
N SER A 8 16.41 42.56 28.48
CA SER A 8 17.58 42.06 27.77
C SER A 8 17.28 40.77 26.99
N ARG A 9 17.55 40.85 25.68
CA ARG A 9 18.06 39.81 24.76
C ARG A 9 17.32 38.47 24.67
N ASN A 10 16.61 38.37 23.56
CA ASN A 10 15.89 37.22 23.01
C ASN A 10 16.87 36.13 22.50
N ASP A 11 16.98 35.01 23.22
CA ASP A 11 17.60 33.78 22.72
C ASP A 11 16.81 33.24 21.52
N ARG A 12 17.39 33.30 20.31
CA ARG A 12 16.86 32.58 19.13
C ARG A 12 17.75 31.39 18.86
N ILE A 13 17.19 30.20 19.08
CA ILE A 13 17.70 28.95 18.52
C ILE A 13 17.64 29.08 16.98
N PRO A 14 18.73 28.86 16.24
CA PRO A 14 18.65 28.85 14.78
C PRO A 14 17.88 27.59 14.34
N THR A 15 16.65 27.77 13.87
CA THR A 15 15.92 26.74 13.15
C THR A 15 16.56 26.56 11.77
N SER A 16 17.35 25.51 11.59
CA SER A 16 17.86 25.11 10.29
C SER A 16 16.71 24.54 9.45
N THR A 17 16.06 25.40 8.66
CA THR A 17 15.16 24.97 7.59
C THR A 17 16.02 24.39 6.47
N THR A 18 16.11 23.07 6.39
CA THR A 18 16.66 22.39 5.23
C THR A 18 15.83 22.77 4.00
N PRO A 19 16.41 23.35 2.94
CA PRO A 19 15.65 23.64 1.74
C PRO A 19 15.27 22.33 1.04
N THR A 20 13.97 22.03 1.01
CA THR A 20 13.39 21.07 0.07
C THR A 20 13.85 21.48 -1.33
N ALA A 21 14.56 20.60 -2.03
CA ALA A 21 14.92 20.82 -3.42
C ALA A 21 13.63 20.97 -4.24
N ALA A 22 13.25 22.21 -4.54
CA ALA A 22 12.04 22.51 -5.28
C ALA A 22 12.25 22.16 -6.75
N PHE A 23 11.41 21.26 -7.28
CA PHE A 23 11.34 21.02 -8.72
C PHE A 23 10.83 22.29 -9.42
N ALA A 24 11.69 22.93 -10.22
CA ALA A 24 11.35 24.11 -11.00
C ALA A 24 10.73 23.69 -12.35
N GLY A 25 9.41 23.50 -12.38
CA GLY A 25 8.69 23.21 -13.62
C GLY A 25 7.20 22.91 -13.43
N THR A 26 6.41 23.12 -14.47
CA THR A 26 5.00 22.75 -14.49
C THR A 26 4.85 21.27 -14.82
N ARG A 27 4.48 20.46 -13.84
CA ARG A 27 4.22 19.03 -14.04
C ARG A 27 2.93 18.85 -14.84
N ARG A 28 2.97 18.02 -15.89
CA ARG A 28 1.77 17.54 -16.60
C ARG A 28 1.66 16.05 -16.39
N VAL A 29 0.55 15.60 -15.83
CA VAL A 29 0.22 14.18 -15.80
C VAL A 29 -0.16 13.72 -17.20
N PRO A 30 0.14 12.46 -17.59
CA PRO A 30 -0.41 11.89 -18.81
C PRO A 30 -1.94 11.98 -18.79
N PRO A 31 -2.59 12.28 -19.93
CA PRO A 31 -4.05 12.25 -20.00
C PRO A 31 -4.55 10.83 -19.70
N ALA A 32 -5.56 10.72 -18.85
CA ALA A 32 -6.21 9.44 -18.59
C ALA A 32 -6.96 8.98 -19.85
N ALA A 33 -6.75 7.72 -20.24
CA ALA A 33 -7.51 7.04 -21.28
C ALA A 33 -8.07 5.74 -20.72
N ASN A 34 -9.25 5.34 -21.17
CA ASN A 34 -9.83 4.05 -20.79
C ASN A 34 -8.92 2.91 -21.28
N GLU A 35 -8.67 1.94 -20.40
CA GLU A 35 -7.97 0.70 -20.79
C GLU A 35 -8.80 -0.06 -21.83
N PRO A 36 -8.23 -0.48 -22.97
CA PRO A 36 -8.95 -1.21 -24.01
C PRO A 36 -9.49 -2.56 -23.51
N ILE A 37 -10.71 -2.90 -23.92
CA ILE A 37 -11.29 -4.22 -23.65
C ILE A 37 -10.67 -5.23 -24.62
N LYS A 38 -10.03 -6.26 -24.07
CA LYS A 38 -9.50 -7.38 -24.87
C LYS A 38 -10.64 -8.32 -25.31
N PRO A 39 -10.69 -8.78 -26.57
CA PRO A 39 -11.80 -9.59 -27.09
C PRO A 39 -11.74 -11.07 -26.69
N TYR A 40 -10.56 -11.61 -26.35
CA TYR A 40 -10.38 -13.03 -25.98
C TYR A 40 -10.96 -14.02 -27.02
N ALA A 41 -10.86 -13.65 -28.30
CA ALA A 41 -11.34 -14.44 -29.42
C ALA A 41 -10.58 -15.80 -29.51
N PRO A 42 -11.17 -16.85 -30.11
CA PRO A 42 -10.44 -18.09 -30.38
C PRO A 42 -9.10 -17.82 -31.10
N GLY A 43 -8.00 -18.42 -30.60
CA GLY A 43 -6.66 -18.24 -31.17
C GLY A 43 -5.91 -16.96 -30.77
N SER A 44 -6.56 -16.02 -30.07
CA SER A 44 -5.92 -14.78 -29.62
C SER A 44 -4.84 -15.01 -28.55
N PRO A 45 -3.76 -14.20 -28.53
CA PRO A 45 -2.69 -14.32 -27.53
C PRO A 45 -3.21 -14.07 -26.10
N GLU A 46 -4.09 -13.09 -25.89
CA GLU A 46 -4.64 -12.79 -24.56
C GLU A 46 -5.45 -13.95 -23.98
N LYS A 47 -6.12 -14.75 -24.83
CA LYS A 47 -6.86 -15.94 -24.40
C LYS A 47 -5.90 -17.06 -24.02
N ALA A 48 -4.79 -17.21 -24.75
CA ALA A 48 -3.76 -18.18 -24.43
C ALA A 48 -3.10 -17.84 -23.08
N GLU A 49 -2.73 -16.58 -22.86
CA GLU A 49 -2.19 -16.08 -21.58
C GLU A 49 -3.16 -16.30 -20.42
N LEU A 50 -4.44 -15.95 -20.61
CA LEU A 50 -5.47 -16.16 -19.59
C LEU A 50 -5.60 -17.64 -19.21
N LYS A 51 -5.68 -18.54 -20.20
CA LYS A 51 -5.75 -19.99 -19.95
C LYS A 51 -4.52 -20.52 -19.23
N ALA A 52 -3.33 -20.05 -19.62
CA ALA A 52 -2.09 -20.42 -18.95
C ALA A 52 -2.10 -19.98 -17.48
N LYS A 53 -2.53 -18.74 -17.21
CA LYS A 53 -2.59 -18.23 -15.84
C LYS A 53 -3.65 -18.92 -14.98
N LEU A 54 -4.82 -19.21 -15.54
CA LEU A 54 -5.86 -19.98 -14.85
C LEU A 54 -5.36 -21.38 -14.48
N LYS A 55 -4.70 -22.07 -15.40
CA LYS A 55 -4.09 -23.39 -15.14
C LYS A 55 -3.03 -23.31 -14.05
N GLN A 56 -2.17 -22.28 -14.09
CA GLN A 56 -1.16 -22.06 -13.06
C GLN A 56 -1.82 -21.85 -11.69
N MET A 57 -2.76 -20.91 -11.58
CA MET A 57 -3.40 -20.55 -10.30
C MET A 57 -4.22 -21.70 -9.72
N ALA A 58 -4.87 -22.51 -10.56
CA ALA A 58 -5.56 -23.72 -10.10
C ALA A 58 -4.60 -24.87 -9.77
N GLY A 59 -3.33 -24.79 -10.16
CA GLY A 59 -2.31 -25.79 -9.82
C GLY A 59 -1.54 -25.46 -8.54
N GLU A 60 -1.68 -24.24 -8.03
CA GLU A 60 -0.95 -23.72 -6.88
C GLU A 60 -1.91 -23.52 -5.71
N LYS A 61 -1.44 -23.80 -4.49
CA LYS A 61 -2.10 -23.39 -3.26
C LYS A 61 -1.20 -22.39 -2.54
N VAL A 62 -1.64 -21.15 -2.42
CA VAL A 62 -0.82 -20.07 -1.84
C VAL A 62 -1.19 -19.79 -0.39
N GLU A 63 -0.22 -19.32 0.39
CA GLU A 63 -0.45 -18.80 1.74
C GLU A 63 -0.52 -17.27 1.66
N ILE A 64 -1.58 -16.66 2.19
CA ILE A 64 -1.80 -15.21 2.16
C ILE A 64 -1.58 -14.65 3.58
N PRO A 65 -0.43 -14.02 3.86
CA PRO A 65 -0.18 -13.36 5.13
C PRO A 65 -0.93 -12.03 5.23
N LEU A 66 -1.01 -11.48 6.44
CA LEU A 66 -1.31 -10.06 6.62
C LEU A 66 -0.06 -9.27 6.26
N VAL A 67 -0.18 -8.14 5.56
CA VAL A 67 0.95 -7.25 5.28
C VAL A 67 0.79 -5.99 6.10
N ILE A 68 1.66 -5.81 7.11
CA ILE A 68 1.58 -4.71 8.08
C ILE A 68 2.90 -3.95 8.08
N GLY A 69 2.87 -2.67 7.69
CA GLY A 69 4.07 -1.84 7.61
C GLY A 69 5.14 -2.42 6.67
N GLY A 70 4.73 -3.05 5.56
CA GLY A 70 5.62 -3.68 4.59
C GLY A 70 6.20 -5.03 5.01
N ARG A 71 5.69 -5.64 6.09
CA ARG A 71 6.13 -6.96 6.57
C ARG A 71 5.00 -7.97 6.57
N ASP A 72 5.34 -9.19 6.20
CA ASP A 72 4.43 -10.33 6.29
C ASP A 72 4.24 -10.77 7.75
N VAL A 73 2.99 -10.84 8.18
CA VAL A 73 2.56 -11.29 9.51
C VAL A 73 1.72 -12.54 9.34
N ARG A 74 2.27 -13.66 9.85
CA ARG A 74 1.61 -14.97 9.88
C ARG A 74 1.05 -15.21 11.27
N THR A 75 -0.27 -15.22 11.38
CA THR A 75 -0.96 -15.38 12.68
C THR A 75 -1.09 -16.84 13.11
N GLY A 76 -0.96 -17.79 12.19
CA GLY A 76 -1.25 -19.21 12.39
C GLY A 76 -2.76 -19.55 12.47
N ASP A 77 -3.64 -18.57 12.68
CA ASP A 77 -5.09 -18.75 12.53
C ASP A 77 -5.44 -18.52 11.07
N THR A 78 -5.74 -19.59 10.34
CA THR A 78 -5.97 -19.56 8.89
C THR A 78 -7.40 -19.94 8.52
N ALA A 79 -7.87 -19.42 7.39
CA ALA A 79 -9.09 -19.83 6.72
C ALA A 79 -8.83 -20.04 5.23
N GLN A 80 -9.72 -20.78 4.56
CA GLN A 80 -9.55 -21.14 3.15
C GLN A 80 -10.25 -20.14 2.23
N ALA A 81 -9.57 -19.78 1.14
CA ALA A 81 -10.19 -19.18 -0.04
C ALA A 81 -10.37 -20.27 -1.10
N VAL A 82 -11.62 -20.51 -1.49
CA VAL A 82 -12.01 -21.61 -2.41
C VAL A 82 -12.56 -21.04 -3.71
N MET A 83 -12.57 -21.87 -4.77
CA MET A 83 -13.26 -21.51 -6.01
C MET A 83 -14.78 -21.57 -5.80
N PRO A 84 -15.54 -20.48 -6.02
CA PRO A 84 -17.01 -20.51 -5.81
C PRO A 84 -17.74 -21.51 -6.71
N HIS A 85 -17.21 -21.80 -7.90
CA HIS A 85 -17.78 -22.75 -8.87
C HIS A 85 -17.26 -24.19 -8.67
N ASP A 86 -16.23 -24.40 -7.85
CA ASP A 86 -15.71 -25.70 -7.45
C ASP A 86 -15.23 -25.61 -5.99
N HIS A 87 -16.17 -25.63 -5.06
CA HIS A 87 -15.92 -25.36 -3.64
C HIS A 87 -15.02 -26.39 -2.95
N ARG A 88 -14.68 -27.50 -3.63
CA ARG A 88 -13.70 -28.49 -3.13
C ARG A 88 -12.27 -28.07 -3.45
N HIS A 89 -12.09 -27.15 -4.36
CA HIS A 89 -10.79 -26.63 -4.76
C HIS A 89 -10.39 -25.42 -3.91
N VAL A 90 -9.29 -25.57 -3.17
CA VAL A 90 -8.73 -24.52 -2.31
C VAL A 90 -7.61 -23.80 -3.05
N LEU A 91 -7.78 -22.50 -3.29
CA LEU A 91 -6.78 -21.65 -3.93
C LEU A 91 -5.76 -21.11 -2.94
N ALA A 92 -6.19 -20.81 -1.72
CA ALA A 92 -5.30 -20.25 -0.70
C ALA A 92 -5.72 -20.56 0.73
N ASP A 93 -4.75 -20.59 1.63
CA ASP A 93 -4.97 -20.41 3.07
C ASP A 93 -4.57 -18.97 3.42
N TRP A 94 -5.45 -18.20 4.06
CA TRP A 94 -5.18 -16.81 4.44
C TRP A 94 -5.21 -16.64 5.95
N HIS A 95 -4.38 -15.75 6.47
CA HIS A 95 -4.27 -15.48 7.90
C HIS A 95 -5.36 -14.53 8.39
N ARG A 96 -6.13 -14.96 9.38
CA ARG A 96 -7.13 -14.14 10.08
C ARG A 96 -6.43 -13.14 10.99
N ALA A 97 -6.86 -11.89 10.91
CA ALA A 97 -6.37 -10.81 11.77
C ALA A 97 -6.99 -10.89 13.16
N ARG A 98 -6.18 -10.63 14.18
CA ARG A 98 -6.60 -10.42 15.57
C ARG A 98 -6.62 -8.94 15.87
N ARG A 99 -7.20 -8.57 17.01
CA ARG A 99 -7.23 -7.17 17.49
C ARG A 99 -5.83 -6.54 17.50
N GLU A 100 -4.82 -7.27 17.98
CA GLU A 100 -3.43 -6.81 18.02
C GLU A 100 -2.83 -6.52 16.64
N ASP A 101 -3.22 -7.27 15.60
CA ASP A 101 -2.73 -7.05 14.24
C ASP A 101 -3.35 -5.78 13.64
N VAL A 102 -4.63 -5.54 13.94
CA VAL A 102 -5.33 -4.31 13.53
C VAL A 102 -4.69 -3.09 14.20
N GLU A 103 -4.39 -3.14 15.50
CA GLU A 103 -3.71 -2.06 16.22
C GLU A 103 -2.32 -1.77 15.62
N LYS A 104 -1.54 -2.81 15.30
CA LYS A 104 -0.25 -2.67 14.61
C LYS A 104 -0.40 -2.04 13.22
N ALA A 105 -1.43 -2.43 12.47
CA ALA A 105 -1.72 -1.86 11.15
C ALA A 105 -2.07 -0.37 11.21
N ILE A 106 -2.85 0.03 12.22
CA ILE A 106 -3.18 1.44 12.46
C ILE A 106 -1.91 2.24 12.79
N SER A 107 -1.06 1.74 13.70
CA SER A 107 0.20 2.41 14.06
C SER A 107 1.11 2.56 12.84
N ALA A 108 1.30 1.48 12.07
CA ALA A 108 2.15 1.49 10.88
C ALA A 108 1.65 2.49 9.82
N ALA A 109 0.33 2.57 9.61
CA ALA A 109 -0.26 3.54 8.70
C ALA A 109 -0.05 4.99 9.19
N ALA A 110 -0.24 5.24 10.49
CA ALA A 110 -0.03 6.56 11.08
C ALA A 110 1.43 7.01 11.05
N GLU A 111 2.37 6.09 11.27
CA GLU A 111 3.81 6.34 11.16
C GLU A 111 4.21 6.72 9.72
N ALA A 112 3.76 5.94 8.73
CA ALA A 112 4.05 6.16 7.32
C ALA A 112 3.39 7.45 6.75
N HIS A 113 2.27 7.88 7.35
CA HIS A 113 1.52 9.06 6.88
C HIS A 113 2.40 10.31 6.77
N ARG A 114 3.22 10.60 7.79
CA ARG A 114 4.04 11.84 7.82
C ARG A 114 4.97 11.94 6.61
N GLU A 115 5.69 10.86 6.31
CA GLU A 115 6.63 10.82 5.18
C GLU A 115 5.88 10.80 3.84
N TRP A 116 4.82 9.99 3.72
CA TRP A 116 4.05 9.89 2.49
C TRP A 116 3.35 11.19 2.09
N SER A 117 2.91 11.98 3.08
CA SER A 117 2.19 13.24 2.86
C SER A 117 3.08 14.47 2.68
N ALA A 118 4.39 14.34 2.94
CA ALA A 118 5.34 15.45 2.92
C ALA A 118 5.66 15.91 1.48
#